data_AF-A0A8J7XW74-F1
#
_entry.id   AF-A0A8J7XW74-F1
#
_cell.length_a   1.000
_cell.length_b   1.000
_cell.length_c   1.000
_cell.angle_alpha   90.00
_cell.angle_beta   90.00
_cell.angle_gamma   90.00
#
_symmetry.space_group_name_H-M   'P 1'
#
loop_
_entity.id
_entity.type
_entity.pdbx_description
1 polymer ?
#
loop_
_entity_poly.entity_id
_entity_poly.type
_entity_poly.pdbx_seq_one_letter_code
_entity_poly.pdbx_strand_id
1 'polypeptide(L)'
;MITSRAQLHNLMEKTIDRNLRSMEERGEYSDYAVKTNIIEANCGVEDIPTSFSKYSIELKPTKDKFLYVMIAKEKGKKFILYLDSFFKRYWKLYSIEESVTINRFIDHFSNTLLKIDSLWMPHQMLDSFEKEYINTGFSIKFKQEVLKEEELSENDISQLTMRLWSKGSRPAQKIVDLLQENDYPVTKTSTRLLHVKNDEVKFLDEVYYDGKVTISKGTDIEEHIRFVNSIIDAYKEKMTRIEDNRMYLESSDGGFKSSGHPFELKFSKDQNIETLSEKIVNSTRPFRLWGVVHDHDDDFLRIAGVDTHSGDKFDMDLMPGYARVYLPKKACGNVIFRLYTNVQHSLDPGVIIYDQHGPLF
;
A
#
# COMPACT_ATOMS: atom_id res chain seq x y z
N MET A 1 18.50 11.00 -23.16
CA MET A 1 17.60 11.26 -22.00
C MET A 1 16.18 11.07 -22.50
N ILE A 2 15.31 10.38 -21.77
CA ILE A 2 13.92 10.15 -22.18
C ILE A 2 13.19 11.50 -22.22
N THR A 3 12.43 11.74 -23.29
CA THR A 3 11.70 12.99 -23.53
C THR A 3 10.20 12.81 -23.74
N SER A 4 9.69 11.58 -23.81
CA SER A 4 8.27 11.27 -23.98
C SER A 4 7.91 9.90 -23.38
N ARG A 5 6.61 9.66 -23.13
CA ARG A 5 6.11 8.34 -22.69
C ARG A 5 6.44 7.22 -23.67
N ALA A 6 6.28 7.45 -24.98
CA ALA A 6 6.63 6.46 -25.99
C ALA A 6 8.10 6.00 -25.91
N GLN A 7 9.03 6.93 -25.62
CA GLN A 7 10.43 6.59 -25.40
C GLN A 7 10.64 5.80 -24.09
N LEU A 8 9.91 6.14 -23.04
CA LEU A 8 9.94 5.41 -21.76
C LEU A 8 9.42 3.98 -21.93
N HIS A 9 8.29 3.79 -22.62
CA HIS A 9 7.69 2.49 -22.85
C HIS A 9 8.63 1.59 -23.65
N ASN A 10 9.25 2.12 -24.72
CA ASN A 10 10.25 1.39 -25.49
C ASN A 10 11.49 1.00 -24.65
N LEU A 11 11.91 1.84 -23.71
CA LEU A 11 13.00 1.51 -22.77
C LEU A 11 12.61 0.39 -21.81
N MET A 12 11.37 0.41 -21.29
CA MET A 12 10.85 -0.63 -20.41
C MET A 12 10.75 -1.97 -21.15
N GLU A 13 10.17 -1.97 -22.35
CA GLU A 13 10.03 -3.13 -23.22
C GLU A 13 11.39 -3.77 -23.55
N LYS A 14 12.38 -2.98 -23.97
CA LYS A 14 13.76 -3.45 -24.19
C LYS A 14 14.39 -4.05 -22.93
N THR A 15 14.08 -3.50 -21.76
CA THR A 15 14.59 -4.03 -20.48
C THR A 15 13.97 -5.39 -20.17
N ILE A 16 12.66 -5.55 -20.43
CA ILE A 16 11.94 -6.82 -20.25
C ILE A 16 12.50 -7.88 -21.20
N ASP A 17 12.64 -7.56 -22.49
CA ASP A 17 13.20 -8.48 -23.49
C ASP A 17 14.61 -8.95 -23.12
N ARG A 18 15.45 -8.03 -22.63
CA ARG A 18 16.81 -8.37 -22.17
C ARG A 18 16.79 -9.30 -20.97
N ASN A 19 15.86 -9.11 -20.03
CA ASN A 19 15.71 -10.00 -18.88
C ASN A 19 15.25 -11.40 -19.29
N LEU A 20 14.34 -11.48 -20.26
CA LEU A 20 13.87 -12.76 -20.80
C LEU A 20 15.01 -13.54 -21.44
N ARG A 21 15.81 -12.88 -22.30
CA ARG A 21 16.99 -13.51 -22.91
C ARG A 21 18.01 -13.96 -21.86
N SER A 22 18.27 -13.14 -20.84
CA SER A 22 19.17 -13.52 -19.74
C SER A 22 18.69 -14.78 -19.03
N MET A 23 17.38 -14.88 -18.74
CA MET A 23 16.82 -16.06 -18.10
C MET A 23 16.91 -17.29 -19.00
N GLU A 24 16.65 -17.15 -20.30
CA GLU A 24 16.75 -18.25 -21.27
C GLU A 24 18.20 -18.73 -21.48
N GLU A 25 19.17 -17.80 -21.51
CA GLU A 25 20.57 -18.11 -21.75
C GLU A 25 21.33 -18.58 -20.50
N ARG A 26 20.99 -18.04 -19.32
CA ARG A 26 21.79 -18.21 -18.08
C ARG A 26 21.02 -18.85 -16.93
N GLY A 27 19.72 -19.06 -17.07
CA GLY A 27 18.85 -19.55 -15.99
C GLY A 27 18.59 -18.51 -14.88
N GLU A 28 19.08 -17.29 -15.04
CA GLU A 28 18.97 -16.21 -14.05
C GLU A 28 18.45 -14.92 -14.72
N TYR A 29 17.50 -14.25 -14.08
CA TYR A 29 17.08 -12.91 -14.49
C TYR A 29 18.23 -11.92 -14.29
N SER A 30 18.35 -10.92 -15.17
CA SER A 30 19.31 -9.84 -14.93
C SER A 30 18.89 -9.00 -13.70
N ASP A 31 19.85 -8.32 -13.06
CA ASP A 31 19.63 -7.50 -11.85
C ASP A 31 18.59 -6.38 -12.02
N TYR A 32 18.21 -6.06 -13.26
CA TYR A 32 17.43 -4.87 -13.62
C TYR A 32 16.03 -5.23 -14.13
N ALA A 33 15.08 -5.46 -13.23
CA ALA A 33 13.65 -5.54 -13.55
C ALA A 33 13.00 -4.15 -13.67
N VAL A 34 12.03 -4.01 -14.59
CA VAL A 34 11.14 -2.85 -14.65
C VAL A 34 10.25 -2.85 -13.41
N LYS A 35 10.18 -1.70 -12.75
CA LYS A 35 9.41 -1.49 -11.52
C LYS A 35 8.54 -0.26 -11.70
N THR A 36 7.32 -0.35 -11.20
CA THR A 36 6.38 0.76 -11.12
C THR A 36 5.94 0.89 -9.67
N ASN A 37 6.32 1.98 -9.01
CA ASN A 37 5.86 2.29 -7.67
C ASN A 37 4.72 3.30 -7.77
N ILE A 38 3.52 2.89 -7.35
CA ILE A 38 2.37 3.79 -7.24
C ILE A 38 2.41 4.42 -5.86
N ILE A 39 2.33 5.74 -5.80
CA ILE A 39 2.28 6.50 -4.55
C ILE A 39 1.07 7.42 -4.53
N GLU A 40 0.55 7.68 -3.34
CA GLU A 40 -0.45 8.72 -3.14
C GLU A 40 0.24 10.07 -2.89
N ALA A 41 -0.13 11.10 -3.64
CA ALA A 41 0.40 12.44 -3.52
C ALA A 41 -0.75 13.46 -3.38
N ASN A 42 -0.84 14.09 -2.21
CA ASN A 42 -1.77 15.17 -1.91
C ASN A 42 -1.11 16.56 -2.06
N CYS A 43 -0.13 16.65 -2.95
CA CYS A 43 0.63 17.85 -3.28
C CYS A 43 0.92 17.94 -4.79
N GLY A 44 1.43 19.08 -5.26
CA GLY A 44 1.93 19.23 -6.62
C GLY A 44 3.34 18.65 -6.78
N VAL A 45 3.77 18.42 -8.02
CA VAL A 45 5.15 17.97 -8.32
C VAL A 45 6.15 19.06 -7.95
N GLU A 46 5.74 20.32 -8.05
CA GLU A 46 6.43 21.52 -7.62
C GLU A 46 6.69 21.60 -6.11
N ASP A 47 5.91 20.87 -5.30
CA ASP A 47 6.06 20.82 -3.84
C ASP A 47 7.12 19.79 -3.40
N ILE A 48 7.63 18.95 -4.32
CA ILE A 48 8.68 17.98 -4.00
C ILE A 48 9.97 18.74 -3.67
N PRO A 49 10.53 18.58 -2.46
CA PRO A 49 11.73 19.31 -2.09
C PRO A 49 12.94 18.83 -2.89
N THR A 50 13.87 19.75 -3.18
CA THR A 50 15.14 19.44 -3.87
C THR A 50 16.07 18.56 -3.05
N SER A 51 15.81 18.42 -1.74
CA SER A 51 16.52 17.52 -0.85
C SER A 51 15.64 17.10 0.31
N PHE A 52 15.74 15.83 0.73
CA PHE A 52 15.07 15.30 1.90
C PHE A 52 15.89 14.15 2.47
N SER A 53 15.91 14.00 3.80
CA SER A 53 16.74 12.99 4.46
C SER A 53 18.20 13.04 3.94
N LYS A 54 18.68 11.97 3.31
CA LYS A 54 20.01 11.83 2.72
C LYS A 54 20.05 11.94 1.20
N TYR A 55 18.94 12.32 0.57
CA TYR A 55 18.76 12.36 -0.88
C TYR A 55 18.70 13.81 -1.39
N SER A 56 19.28 14.04 -2.56
CA SER A 56 19.00 15.22 -3.39
C SER A 56 18.22 14.79 -4.63
N ILE A 57 17.21 15.58 -5.01
CA ILE A 57 16.34 15.34 -6.15
C ILE A 57 16.45 16.52 -7.12
N GLU A 58 16.58 16.20 -8.40
CA GLU A 58 16.43 17.13 -9.51
C GLU A 58 15.35 16.60 -10.45
N LEU A 59 14.27 17.36 -10.65
CA LEU A 59 13.18 17.03 -11.57
C LEU A 59 13.39 17.77 -12.88
N LYS A 60 13.45 17.03 -14.00
CA LYS A 60 13.52 17.60 -15.35
C LYS A 60 12.21 17.37 -16.08
N PRO A 61 11.52 18.42 -16.53
CA PRO A 61 10.33 18.25 -17.36
C PRO A 61 10.70 17.57 -18.68
N THR A 62 9.76 16.81 -19.23
CA THR A 62 9.89 16.22 -20.58
C THR A 62 9.03 16.98 -21.58
N LYS A 63 8.95 16.51 -22.84
CA LYS A 63 7.99 17.06 -23.81
C LYS A 63 6.54 16.70 -23.45
N ASP A 64 6.37 15.71 -22.58
CA ASP A 64 5.08 15.30 -22.07
C ASP A 64 4.80 16.01 -20.74
N LYS A 65 3.66 16.72 -20.68
CA LYS A 65 3.30 17.65 -19.60
C LYS A 65 3.34 17.01 -18.20
N PHE A 66 3.02 15.72 -18.11
CA PHE A 66 2.88 15.04 -16.81
C PHE A 66 4.01 14.06 -16.53
N LEU A 67 5.00 13.96 -17.42
CA LEU A 67 6.14 13.07 -17.25
C LEU A 67 7.41 13.88 -16.93
N TYR A 68 8.08 13.48 -15.86
CA TYR A 68 9.33 14.09 -15.39
C TYR A 68 10.43 13.05 -15.28
N VAL A 69 11.67 13.43 -15.60
CA VAL A 69 12.86 12.64 -15.27
C VAL A 69 13.32 13.08 -13.88
N MET A 70 13.21 12.18 -12.90
CA MET A 70 13.67 12.39 -11.53
C MET A 70 15.09 11.84 -11.40
N ILE A 71 16.03 12.74 -11.15
CA ILE A 71 17.42 12.41 -10.87
C ILE A 71 17.61 12.46 -9.36
N ALA A 72 17.78 11.30 -8.73
CA ALA A 72 18.07 11.19 -7.31
C ALA A 72 19.56 10.93 -7.09
N LYS A 73 20.14 11.52 -6.04
CA LYS A 73 21.54 11.27 -5.63
C LYS A 73 21.65 11.00 -4.13
N GLU A 74 22.44 9.98 -3.79
CA GLU A 74 22.79 9.59 -2.41
C GLU A 74 24.30 9.35 -2.34
N LYS A 75 25.03 10.05 -1.47
CA LYS A 75 26.49 9.87 -1.27
C LYS A 75 27.30 9.83 -2.58
N GLY A 76 26.96 10.68 -3.54
CA GLY A 76 27.62 10.76 -4.85
C GLY A 76 27.16 9.73 -5.89
N LYS A 77 26.40 8.70 -5.51
CA LYS A 77 25.74 7.79 -6.46
C LYS A 77 24.46 8.42 -6.99
N LYS A 78 24.26 8.35 -8.31
CA LYS A 78 23.06 8.85 -9.00
C LYS A 78 22.26 7.69 -9.55
N PHE A 79 20.95 7.77 -9.43
CA PHE A 79 19.99 6.86 -10.08
C PHE A 79 18.82 7.67 -10.66
N ILE A 80 18.12 7.09 -11.63
CA ILE A 80 17.07 7.77 -12.37
C ILE A 80 15.73 7.07 -12.15
N LEU A 81 14.69 7.85 -11.88
CA LEU A 81 13.30 7.43 -11.95
C LEU A 81 12.54 8.30 -12.96
N TYR A 82 11.40 7.82 -13.41
CA TYR A 82 10.50 8.58 -14.26
C TYR A 82 9.17 8.76 -13.53
N LEU A 83 8.82 10.01 -13.24
CA LEU A 83 7.62 10.38 -12.48
C LEU A 83 6.46 10.69 -13.42
N ASP A 84 5.53 9.72 -13.44
CA ASP A 84 4.17 9.67 -13.98
C ASP A 84 3.11 10.47 -13.21
N SER A 85 2.90 11.77 -13.42
CA SER A 85 1.92 12.59 -12.65
C SER A 85 0.55 12.77 -13.32
N PHE A 86 0.22 11.98 -14.36
CA PHE A 86 -1.04 12.10 -15.10
C PHE A 86 -2.27 11.96 -14.20
N PHE A 87 -2.25 11.00 -13.28
CA PHE A 87 -3.27 10.89 -12.23
C PHE A 87 -2.89 11.84 -11.10
N LYS A 88 -3.67 12.91 -10.93
CA LYS A 88 -3.37 14.03 -10.03
C LYS A 88 -2.93 13.61 -8.62
N ARG A 89 -3.61 12.62 -8.02
CA ARG A 89 -3.36 12.11 -6.66
C ARG A 89 -2.52 10.82 -6.62
N TYR A 90 -2.35 10.12 -7.73
CA TYR A 90 -1.72 8.80 -7.75
C TYR A 90 -0.56 8.79 -8.74
N TRP A 91 0.66 9.05 -8.26
CA TRP A 91 1.80 9.13 -9.16
C TRP A 91 2.43 7.76 -9.38
N LYS A 92 2.93 7.56 -10.60
CA LYS A 92 3.67 6.34 -10.98
C LYS A 92 5.15 6.66 -11.07
N LEU A 93 5.99 6.05 -10.26
CA LEU A 93 7.44 6.12 -10.38
C LEU A 93 7.97 4.88 -11.09
N TYR A 94 8.36 5.03 -12.35
CA TYR A 94 8.99 3.97 -13.12
C TYR A 94 10.49 3.93 -12.85
N SER A 95 11.05 2.74 -12.71
CA SER A 95 12.49 2.53 -12.56
C SER A 95 12.95 1.22 -13.20
N ILE A 96 14.20 1.22 -13.67
CA ILE A 96 14.94 0.05 -14.17
C ILE A 96 16.21 -0.18 -13.34
N GLU A 97 16.35 0.50 -12.21
CA GLU A 97 17.53 0.43 -11.33
C GLU A 97 17.44 -0.80 -10.40
N GLU A 98 18.51 -1.08 -9.67
CA GLU A 98 18.55 -2.17 -8.68
C GLU A 98 17.45 -2.04 -7.62
N SER A 99 16.78 -3.16 -7.31
CA SER A 99 15.68 -3.21 -6.33
C SER A 99 16.03 -2.66 -4.96
N VAL A 100 17.23 -2.97 -4.44
CA VAL A 100 17.66 -2.53 -3.11
C VAL A 100 17.73 -1.00 -3.04
N THR A 101 18.30 -0.38 -4.08
CA THR A 101 18.44 1.07 -4.17
C THR A 101 17.09 1.76 -4.26
N ILE A 102 16.20 1.27 -5.13
CA ILE A 102 14.87 1.88 -5.33
C ILE A 102 13.94 1.66 -4.15
N ASN A 103 13.88 0.46 -3.58
CA ASN A 103 13.03 0.20 -2.41
C ASN A 103 13.42 1.10 -1.23
N ARG A 104 14.72 1.30 -1.00
CA ARG A 104 15.21 2.21 0.05
C ARG A 104 14.83 3.66 -0.25
N PHE A 105 14.98 4.10 -1.49
CA PHE A 105 14.59 5.46 -1.88
C PHE A 105 13.09 5.68 -1.69
N ILE A 106 12.25 4.78 -2.20
CA ILE A 106 10.78 4.89 -2.10
C ILE A 106 10.32 4.85 -0.64
N ASP A 107 10.88 3.95 0.19
CA ASP A 107 10.59 3.93 1.63
C ASP A 107 10.89 5.28 2.28
N HIS A 108 12.04 5.89 2.00
CA HIS A 108 12.33 7.22 2.53
C HIS A 108 11.41 8.30 1.92
N PHE A 109 11.09 8.20 0.63
CA PHE A 109 10.29 9.18 -0.10
C PHE A 109 8.87 9.26 0.46
N SER A 110 8.19 8.12 0.67
CA SER A 110 6.82 8.09 1.23
C SER A 110 6.76 8.23 2.75
N ASN A 111 7.83 7.85 3.48
CA ASN A 111 7.81 7.96 4.94
C ASN A 111 8.31 9.30 5.48
N THR A 112 9.09 10.05 4.72
CA THR A 112 9.70 11.31 5.20
C THR A 112 8.94 12.54 4.73
N LEU A 113 8.40 12.52 3.50
CA LEU A 113 7.72 13.67 2.94
C LEU A 113 6.29 13.74 3.45
N LEU A 114 5.84 14.93 3.83
CA LEU A 114 4.44 15.18 4.14
C LEU A 114 3.63 15.08 2.84
N LYS A 115 2.38 14.60 2.94
CA LYS A 115 1.43 14.48 1.82
C LYS A 115 1.80 13.50 0.70
N ILE A 116 2.95 12.81 0.78
CA ILE A 116 3.31 11.70 -0.11
C ILE A 116 3.35 10.39 0.68
N ASP A 117 2.45 9.46 0.39
CA ASP A 117 2.38 8.16 1.07
C ASP A 117 2.49 7.01 0.07
N SER A 118 2.77 5.82 0.58
CA SER A 118 2.58 4.59 -0.18
C SER A 118 1.07 4.33 -0.35
N LEU A 119 0.72 3.48 -1.33
CA LEU A 119 -0.57 2.81 -1.23
C LEU A 119 -0.54 1.86 -0.03
N TRP A 120 -1.70 1.63 0.57
CA TRP A 120 -1.86 0.66 1.64
C TRP A 120 -3.01 -0.26 1.26
N MET A 121 -2.73 -1.27 0.43
CA MET A 121 -3.74 -2.21 -0.05
C MET A 121 -3.90 -3.36 0.95
N PRO A 122 -5.05 -3.51 1.60
CA PRO A 122 -5.38 -4.70 2.39
C PRO A 122 -5.28 -5.96 1.53
N HIS A 123 -5.07 -7.13 2.15
CA HIS A 123 -4.90 -8.37 1.38
C HIS A 123 -6.14 -8.67 0.51
N GLN A 124 -7.35 -8.27 0.92
CA GLN A 124 -8.59 -8.41 0.14
C GLN A 124 -8.54 -7.65 -1.20
N MET A 125 -7.83 -6.52 -1.26
CA MET A 125 -7.61 -5.81 -2.52
C MET A 125 -6.68 -6.61 -3.44
N LEU A 126 -5.62 -7.21 -2.90
CA LEU A 126 -4.76 -8.10 -3.69
C LEU A 126 -5.54 -9.31 -4.21
N ASP A 127 -6.40 -9.90 -3.36
CA ASP A 127 -7.29 -11.00 -3.72
C ASP A 127 -8.27 -10.61 -4.85
N SER A 128 -8.70 -9.36 -4.90
CA SER A 128 -9.61 -8.87 -5.94
C SER A 128 -9.00 -8.95 -7.35
N PHE A 129 -7.69 -8.70 -7.48
CA PHE A 129 -6.99 -8.79 -8.76
C PHE A 129 -6.85 -10.24 -9.25
N GLU A 130 -6.87 -11.21 -8.34
CA GLU A 130 -6.82 -12.64 -8.68
C GLU A 130 -8.10 -13.15 -9.36
N LYS A 131 -9.17 -12.34 -9.37
CA LYS A 131 -10.41 -12.66 -10.08
C LYS A 131 -10.29 -12.47 -11.59
N GLU A 132 -9.42 -11.55 -12.03
CA GLU A 132 -9.24 -11.19 -13.44
C GLU A 132 -8.02 -11.85 -14.07
N TYR A 133 -7.07 -12.30 -13.25
CA TYR A 133 -5.79 -12.83 -13.69
C TYR A 133 -5.45 -14.17 -13.05
N ILE A 134 -4.57 -14.94 -13.70
CA ILE A 134 -4.13 -16.22 -13.16
C ILE A 134 -3.12 -15.94 -12.04
N ASN A 135 -3.51 -16.17 -10.78
CA ASN A 135 -2.57 -16.21 -9.66
C ASN A 135 -1.54 -17.35 -9.89
N THR A 136 -0.25 -17.00 -9.86
CA THR A 136 0.91 -17.92 -9.99
C THR A 136 1.82 -17.91 -8.76
N GLY A 137 1.35 -17.27 -7.68
CA GLY A 137 1.96 -17.30 -6.38
C GLY A 137 1.71 -16.02 -5.58
N PHE A 138 2.21 -16.01 -4.36
CA PHE A 138 1.99 -14.93 -3.40
C PHE A 138 3.07 -14.94 -2.32
N SER A 139 3.15 -13.84 -1.57
CA SER A 139 3.96 -13.75 -0.35
C SER A 139 3.07 -13.39 0.83
N ILE A 140 3.13 -14.15 1.91
CA ILE A 140 2.53 -13.83 3.21
C ILE A 140 3.64 -13.39 4.14
N LYS A 141 3.39 -12.29 4.85
CA LYS A 141 4.24 -11.87 5.96
C LYS A 141 3.36 -11.27 7.05
N PHE A 142 3.42 -11.94 8.20
CA PHE A 142 2.87 -11.47 9.45
C PHE A 142 4.00 -11.35 10.46
N LYS A 143 3.99 -10.29 11.25
CA LYS A 143 4.89 -10.11 12.37
C LYS A 143 4.15 -9.33 13.44
N GLN A 144 3.91 -9.93 14.59
CA GLN A 144 3.33 -9.25 15.74
C GLN A 144 4.31 -8.15 16.19
N GLU A 145 3.90 -6.88 16.09
CA GLU A 145 4.70 -5.71 16.50
C GLU A 145 4.01 -4.87 17.58
N VAL A 146 2.76 -5.22 17.93
CA VAL A 146 1.94 -4.49 18.90
C VAL A 146 2.08 -5.12 20.29
N LEU A 147 1.74 -6.40 20.43
CA LEU A 147 1.81 -7.12 21.70
C LEU A 147 3.26 -7.51 22.04
N LYS A 148 3.59 -7.52 23.33
CA LYS A 148 4.86 -8.04 23.85
C LYS A 148 4.83 -9.57 23.87
N GLU A 149 6.01 -10.21 23.85
CA GLU A 149 6.10 -11.68 23.89
C GLU A 149 5.40 -12.30 25.10
N GLU A 150 5.43 -11.61 26.24
CA GLU A 150 4.77 -12.01 27.49
C GLU A 150 3.23 -11.98 27.40
N GLU A 151 2.67 -11.23 26.45
CA GLU A 151 1.24 -11.11 26.20
C GLU A 151 0.74 -12.16 25.19
N LEU A 152 1.64 -12.93 24.57
CA LEU A 152 1.31 -13.96 23.60
C LEU A 152 1.07 -15.31 24.29
N SER A 153 0.02 -16.01 23.88
CA SER A 153 -0.21 -17.39 24.29
C SER A 153 0.71 -18.35 23.53
N GLU A 154 0.88 -19.59 24.03
CA GLU A 154 1.66 -20.64 23.36
C GLU A 154 1.18 -20.95 21.92
N ASN A 155 -0.08 -20.64 21.62
CA ASN A 155 -0.68 -20.87 20.32
C ASN A 155 -0.62 -19.64 19.40
N ASP A 156 -0.20 -18.47 19.90
CA ASP A 156 -0.12 -17.27 19.08
C ASP A 156 1.15 -17.27 18.22
N ILE A 157 0.98 -16.94 16.95
CA ILE A 157 2.07 -16.89 15.99
C ILE A 157 2.68 -15.50 16.02
N SER A 158 3.88 -15.34 16.59
CA SER A 158 4.57 -14.05 16.65
C SER A 158 5.11 -13.59 15.28
N GLN A 159 5.48 -14.53 14.40
CA GLN A 159 5.95 -14.22 13.06
C GLN A 159 5.69 -15.38 12.10
N LEU A 160 5.17 -15.06 10.91
CA LEU A 160 5.04 -15.99 9.80
C LEU A 160 5.55 -15.31 8.52
N THR A 161 6.40 -15.99 7.77
CA THR A 161 6.80 -15.54 6.44
C THR A 161 6.79 -16.72 5.49
N MET A 162 6.02 -16.61 4.42
CA MET A 162 5.90 -17.65 3.41
C MET A 162 5.87 -17.03 2.02
N ARG A 163 6.55 -17.67 1.07
CA ARG A 163 6.48 -17.31 -0.34
C ARG A 163 6.25 -18.57 -1.15
N LEU A 164 5.23 -18.54 -2.00
CA LEU A 164 4.86 -19.67 -2.84
C LEU A 164 4.84 -19.25 -4.30
N TRP A 165 5.42 -20.07 -5.17
CA TRP A 165 5.29 -19.96 -6.62
C TRP A 165 4.66 -21.23 -7.17
N SER A 166 3.58 -21.08 -7.94
CA SER A 166 2.84 -22.19 -8.53
C SER A 166 2.59 -21.96 -10.02
N LYS A 167 2.48 -23.06 -10.76
CA LYS A 167 1.93 -23.01 -12.13
C LYS A 167 0.40 -23.05 -12.04
N GLY A 168 -0.22 -21.86 -12.10
CA GLY A 168 -1.66 -21.68 -12.04
C GLY A 168 -2.22 -21.46 -10.63
N SER A 169 -3.50 -21.09 -10.57
CA SER A 169 -4.12 -20.49 -9.37
C SER A 169 -4.62 -21.50 -8.35
N ARG A 170 -5.02 -22.70 -8.78
CA ARG A 170 -5.60 -23.71 -7.87
C ARG A 170 -4.65 -24.11 -6.73
N PRO A 171 -3.35 -24.40 -6.96
CA PRO A 171 -2.45 -24.74 -5.86
C PRO A 171 -2.25 -23.57 -4.89
N ALA A 172 -2.12 -22.34 -5.41
CA ALA A 172 -1.96 -21.16 -4.58
C ALA A 172 -3.18 -20.92 -3.68
N GLN A 173 -4.38 -20.98 -4.26
CA GLN A 173 -5.65 -20.84 -3.52
C GLN A 173 -5.78 -21.89 -2.43
N LYS A 174 -5.56 -23.18 -2.76
CA LYS A 174 -5.65 -24.27 -1.77
C LYS A 174 -4.72 -24.09 -0.57
N ILE A 175 -3.51 -23.57 -0.77
CA ILE A 175 -2.58 -23.33 0.34
C ILE A 175 -3.07 -22.16 1.21
N VAL A 176 -3.60 -21.10 0.61
CA VAL A 176 -4.23 -20.00 1.36
C VAL A 176 -5.41 -20.52 2.18
N ASP A 177 -6.29 -21.29 1.57
CA ASP A 177 -7.46 -21.89 2.24
C ASP A 177 -7.03 -22.76 3.42
N LEU A 178 -6.06 -23.66 3.23
CA LEU A 178 -5.52 -24.51 4.29
C LEU A 178 -4.93 -23.72 5.46
N LEU A 179 -4.24 -22.62 5.19
CA LEU A 179 -3.70 -21.77 6.26
C LEU A 179 -4.83 -21.10 7.05
N GLN A 180 -5.85 -20.60 6.36
CA GLN A 180 -7.01 -19.98 7.00
C GLN A 180 -7.82 -21.00 7.82
N GLU A 181 -8.04 -22.21 7.30
CA GLU A 181 -8.74 -23.30 7.99
C GLU A 181 -8.04 -23.77 9.28
N ASN A 182 -6.74 -23.48 9.43
CA ASN A 182 -5.92 -23.84 10.59
C ASN A 182 -5.50 -22.60 11.40
N ASP A 183 -6.23 -21.50 11.30
CA ASP A 183 -6.04 -20.27 12.08
C ASP A 183 -4.64 -19.63 11.96
N TYR A 184 -3.93 -19.87 10.84
CA TYR A 184 -2.66 -19.20 10.58
C TYR A 184 -2.89 -17.74 10.14
N PRO A 185 -1.97 -16.81 10.47
CA PRO A 185 -2.06 -15.42 10.07
C PRO A 185 -1.82 -15.25 8.56
N VAL A 186 -2.91 -15.21 7.79
CA VAL A 186 -2.86 -15.08 6.33
C VAL A 186 -3.05 -13.62 5.91
N THR A 187 -1.96 -12.86 5.89
CA THR A 187 -1.93 -11.50 5.33
C THR A 187 -1.00 -11.45 4.12
N LYS A 188 -1.57 -11.41 2.91
CA LYS A 188 -0.79 -11.30 1.68
C LYS A 188 -0.09 -9.94 1.63
N THR A 189 1.23 -9.97 1.46
CA THR A 189 2.06 -8.79 1.14
C THR A 189 2.29 -8.63 -0.34
N SER A 190 2.15 -9.70 -1.13
CA SER A 190 2.17 -9.62 -2.59
C SER A 190 1.39 -10.77 -3.22
N THR A 191 0.89 -10.53 -4.44
CA THR A 191 0.33 -11.55 -5.33
C THR A 191 0.97 -11.47 -6.71
N ARG A 192 1.21 -12.62 -7.34
CA ARG A 192 1.85 -12.73 -8.65
C ARG A 192 0.85 -13.18 -9.69
N LEU A 193 0.61 -12.32 -10.67
CA LEU A 193 -0.49 -12.43 -11.61
C LEU A 193 0.04 -12.60 -13.03
N LEU A 194 -0.50 -13.60 -13.71
CA LEU A 194 -0.20 -13.93 -15.09
C LEU A 194 -1.40 -13.54 -15.97
N HIS A 195 -1.16 -12.71 -16.97
CA HIS A 195 -2.13 -12.39 -18.02
C HIS A 195 -1.76 -13.09 -19.33
N VAL A 196 -2.65 -13.97 -19.80
CA VAL A 196 -2.51 -14.69 -21.07
C VAL A 196 -3.65 -14.29 -22.00
N LYS A 197 -3.31 -13.93 -23.24
CA LYS A 197 -4.28 -13.59 -24.28
C LYS A 197 -3.82 -14.16 -25.61
N ASN A 198 -4.69 -14.92 -26.28
CA ASN A 198 -4.38 -15.63 -27.53
C ASN A 198 -3.13 -16.54 -27.40
N ASP A 199 -3.07 -17.33 -26.31
CA ASP A 199 -1.94 -18.22 -25.97
C ASP A 199 -0.57 -17.53 -25.77
N GLU A 200 -0.56 -16.19 -25.70
CA GLU A 200 0.64 -15.41 -25.46
C GLU A 200 0.62 -14.79 -24.06
N VAL A 201 1.76 -14.88 -23.35
CA VAL A 201 1.94 -14.23 -22.05
C VAL A 201 2.17 -12.74 -22.26
N LYS A 202 1.15 -11.94 -21.94
CA LYS A 202 1.22 -10.48 -22.05
C LYS A 202 2.06 -9.88 -20.94
N PHE A 203 1.79 -10.30 -19.70
CA PHE A 203 2.64 -9.98 -18.55
C PHE A 203 2.56 -11.03 -17.44
N LEU A 204 3.58 -11.03 -16.60
CA LEU A 204 3.70 -11.73 -15.33
C LEU A 204 4.22 -10.72 -14.32
N ASP A 205 3.30 -10.16 -13.55
CA ASP A 205 3.57 -9.07 -12.62
C ASP A 205 3.44 -9.57 -11.19
N GLU A 206 4.24 -9.02 -10.29
CA GLU A 206 4.03 -9.15 -8.85
C GLU A 206 3.61 -7.79 -8.29
N VAL A 207 2.43 -7.74 -7.68
CA VAL A 207 1.87 -6.57 -7.02
C VAL A 207 2.05 -6.71 -5.53
N TYR A 208 2.60 -5.69 -4.91
CA TYR A 208 2.83 -5.60 -3.48
C TYR A 208 1.80 -4.68 -2.83
N TYR A 209 1.47 -4.94 -1.57
CA TYR A 209 0.47 -4.18 -0.80
C TYR A 209 0.79 -2.66 -0.74
N ASP A 210 2.06 -2.28 -0.88
CA ASP A 210 2.56 -0.91 -0.80
C ASP A 210 2.45 -0.12 -2.12
N GLY A 211 1.85 -0.72 -3.16
CA GLY A 211 1.71 -0.11 -4.49
C GLY A 211 2.90 -0.35 -5.43
N LYS A 212 3.91 -1.11 -5.01
CA LYS A 212 4.99 -1.55 -5.91
C LYS A 212 4.49 -2.66 -6.83
N VAL A 213 4.81 -2.54 -8.11
CA VAL A 213 4.59 -3.56 -9.14
C VAL A 213 5.92 -3.87 -9.82
N THR A 214 6.24 -5.16 -9.93
CA THR A 214 7.46 -5.61 -10.62
C THR A 214 7.12 -6.53 -11.77
N ILE A 215 7.72 -6.29 -12.94
CA ILE A 215 7.51 -7.11 -14.13
C ILE A 215 8.54 -8.23 -14.16
N SER A 216 8.10 -9.47 -14.04
CA SER A 216 8.97 -10.65 -14.16
C SER A 216 9.16 -11.07 -15.62
N LYS A 217 8.08 -11.07 -16.39
CA LYS A 217 8.03 -11.52 -17.80
C LYS A 217 6.88 -10.81 -18.50
N GLY A 218 6.98 -10.62 -19.80
CA GLY A 218 5.88 -10.08 -20.60
C GLY A 218 6.36 -9.71 -22.00
N THR A 219 5.43 -9.60 -22.93
CA THR A 219 5.69 -9.15 -24.30
C THR A 219 5.00 -7.82 -24.61
N ASP A 220 4.18 -7.30 -23.69
CA ASP A 220 3.37 -6.11 -23.93
C ASP A 220 3.39 -5.16 -22.71
N ILE A 221 4.16 -4.07 -22.85
CA ILE A 221 4.25 -3.03 -21.82
C ILE A 221 2.95 -2.22 -21.67
N GLU A 222 2.12 -2.14 -22.71
CA GLU A 222 0.85 -1.43 -22.64
C GLU A 222 -0.16 -2.20 -21.79
N GLU A 223 -0.18 -3.53 -21.86
CA GLU A 223 -1.01 -4.35 -20.96
C GLU A 223 -0.58 -4.20 -19.49
N HIS A 224 0.73 -4.12 -19.21
CA HIS A 224 1.22 -3.78 -17.86
C HIS A 224 0.72 -2.40 -17.41
N ILE A 225 0.79 -1.38 -18.27
CA ILE A 225 0.35 -0.02 -17.92
C ILE A 225 -1.15 0.03 -17.67
N ARG A 226 -1.95 -0.69 -18.46
CA ARG A 226 -3.40 -0.83 -18.24
C ARG A 226 -3.68 -1.48 -16.89
N PHE A 227 -2.96 -2.55 -16.56
CA PHE A 227 -3.08 -3.21 -15.27
C PHE A 227 -2.69 -2.28 -14.10
N VAL A 228 -1.60 -1.53 -14.20
CA VAL A 228 -1.24 -0.53 -13.18
C VAL A 228 -2.31 0.54 -13.03
N ASN A 229 -2.92 0.99 -14.13
CA ASN A 229 -4.02 1.95 -14.06
C ASN A 229 -5.27 1.34 -13.39
N SER A 230 -5.58 0.06 -13.60
CA SER A 230 -6.71 -0.59 -12.92
C SER A 230 -6.50 -0.73 -11.41
N ILE A 231 -5.25 -0.92 -10.95
CA ILE A 231 -4.91 -0.84 -9.51
C ILE A 231 -5.23 0.56 -8.97
N ILE A 232 -4.85 1.62 -9.69
CA ILE A 232 -5.14 3.01 -9.29
C ILE A 232 -6.64 3.24 -9.22
N ASP A 233 -7.40 2.77 -10.21
CA ASP A 233 -8.86 2.95 -10.26
C ASP A 233 -9.54 2.22 -9.10
N ALA A 234 -9.17 0.96 -8.82
CA ALA A 234 -9.69 0.20 -7.69
C ALA A 234 -9.38 0.87 -6.34
N TYR A 235 -8.16 1.38 -6.16
CA TYR A 235 -7.78 2.12 -4.95
C TYR A 235 -8.56 3.42 -4.80
N LYS A 236 -8.70 4.17 -5.89
CA LYS A 236 -9.43 5.43 -5.94
C LYS A 236 -10.92 5.25 -5.61
N GLU A 237 -11.54 4.17 -6.08
CA GLU A 237 -12.93 3.86 -5.75
C GLU A 237 -13.13 3.70 -4.24
N LYS A 238 -12.30 2.85 -3.61
CA LYS A 238 -12.34 2.61 -2.17
C LYS A 238 -11.98 3.88 -1.38
N MET A 239 -11.00 4.66 -1.84
CA MET A 239 -10.67 5.96 -1.25
C MET A 239 -11.86 6.91 -1.30
N THR A 240 -12.52 7.04 -2.45
CA THR A 240 -13.69 7.90 -2.59
C THR A 240 -14.80 7.47 -1.63
N ARG A 241 -15.06 6.16 -1.50
CA ARG A 241 -16.02 5.62 -0.52
C ARG A 241 -15.66 6.03 0.92
N ILE A 242 -14.40 5.91 1.34
CA ILE A 242 -13.97 6.35 2.68
C ILE A 242 -14.17 7.86 2.84
N GLU A 243 -13.75 8.62 1.84
CA GLU A 243 -13.73 10.08 1.88
C GLU A 243 -15.14 10.70 1.87
N ASP A 244 -16.10 10.06 1.22
CA ASP A 244 -17.51 10.45 1.19
C ASP A 244 -18.27 10.06 2.48
N ASN A 245 -17.77 9.06 3.21
CA ASN A 245 -18.38 8.56 4.46
C ASN A 245 -17.81 9.19 5.74
N ARG A 246 -16.88 10.14 5.63
CA ARG A 246 -16.31 10.90 6.76
C ARG A 246 -17.38 11.48 7.67
N MET A 247 -17.17 11.39 8.98
CA MET A 247 -18.12 11.87 9.97
C MET A 247 -17.82 13.31 10.40
N TYR A 248 -18.80 14.21 10.30
CA TYR A 248 -18.66 15.60 10.72
C TYR A 248 -20.01 16.29 10.95
N LEU A 249 -19.99 17.36 11.74
CA LEU A 249 -21.15 18.22 11.98
C LEU A 249 -21.20 19.35 10.93
N GLU A 250 -22.34 19.50 10.26
CA GLU A 250 -22.64 20.64 9.40
C GLU A 250 -23.59 21.60 10.11
N SER A 251 -23.28 22.89 10.04
CA SER A 251 -24.21 23.94 10.49
C SER A 251 -25.36 24.07 9.48
N SER A 252 -26.58 24.19 10.01
CA SER A 252 -27.82 24.37 9.26
C SER A 252 -28.72 25.38 10.01
N ASP A 253 -29.72 25.93 9.33
CA ASP A 253 -30.59 27.00 9.87
C ASP A 253 -31.32 26.62 11.18
N GLY A 254 -31.36 25.33 11.55
CA GLY A 254 -31.97 24.82 12.79
C GLY A 254 -30.99 24.18 13.79
N GLY A 255 -29.67 24.31 13.60
CA GLY A 255 -28.65 23.70 14.47
C GLY A 255 -27.61 22.90 13.69
N PHE A 256 -27.12 21.81 14.28
CA PHE A 256 -26.11 20.96 13.64
C PHE A 256 -26.73 19.67 13.10
N LYS A 257 -26.38 19.32 11.86
CA LYS A 257 -26.70 18.03 11.24
C LYS A 257 -25.43 17.17 11.21
N SER A 258 -25.51 15.95 11.70
CA SER A 258 -24.43 14.96 11.54
C SER A 258 -24.47 14.39 10.12
N SER A 259 -23.32 14.32 9.48
CA SER A 259 -23.10 13.63 8.20
C SER A 259 -22.03 12.56 8.38
N GLY A 260 -22.11 11.48 7.60
CA GLY A 260 -21.17 10.35 7.63
C GLY A 260 -21.29 9.46 8.87
N HIS A 261 -20.37 8.49 8.98
CA HIS A 261 -20.36 7.45 10.01
C HIS A 261 -18.92 7.11 10.41
N PRO A 262 -18.69 6.59 11.63
CA PRO A 262 -17.38 6.08 12.01
C PRO A 262 -17.03 4.84 11.19
N PHE A 263 -15.73 4.64 10.97
CA PHE A 263 -15.20 3.39 10.44
C PHE A 263 -14.94 2.44 11.60
N GLU A 264 -15.56 1.26 11.59
CA GLU A 264 -15.43 0.28 12.66
C GLU A 264 -14.46 -0.82 12.26
N LEU A 265 -13.34 -0.96 12.98
CA LEU A 265 -12.46 -2.12 12.88
C LEU A 265 -12.93 -3.13 13.91
N LYS A 266 -13.45 -4.26 13.47
CA LYS A 266 -13.85 -5.38 14.31
C LYS A 266 -12.72 -6.38 14.40
N PHE A 267 -12.16 -6.57 15.59
CA PHE A 267 -11.08 -7.52 15.83
C PHE A 267 -11.61 -8.96 15.82
N SER A 268 -10.76 -9.90 15.42
CA SER A 268 -11.05 -11.34 15.44
C SER A 268 -10.99 -11.92 16.85
N LYS A 269 -10.27 -11.26 17.75
CA LYS A 269 -10.11 -11.58 19.18
C LYS A 269 -10.10 -10.29 19.99
N ASP A 270 -10.48 -10.37 21.26
CA ASP A 270 -10.38 -9.23 22.17
C ASP A 270 -8.92 -8.81 22.36
N GLN A 271 -8.70 -7.50 22.42
CA GLN A 271 -7.38 -6.85 22.53
C GLN A 271 -7.23 -6.16 23.89
N ASN A 272 -6.00 -6.13 24.41
CA ASN A 272 -5.65 -5.22 25.50
C ASN A 272 -5.61 -3.79 24.94
N ILE A 273 -6.59 -2.97 25.32
CA ILE A 273 -6.79 -1.64 24.73
C ILE A 273 -5.69 -0.65 25.13
N GLU A 274 -5.11 -0.80 26.33
CA GLU A 274 -4.00 0.04 26.80
C GLU A 274 -2.75 -0.20 25.95
N THR A 275 -2.27 -1.44 25.87
CA THR A 275 -1.13 -1.84 25.03
C THR A 275 -1.37 -1.45 23.58
N LEU A 276 -2.58 -1.68 23.06
CA LEU A 276 -2.96 -1.33 21.70
C LEU A 276 -2.86 0.18 21.46
N SER A 277 -3.39 0.99 22.36
CA SER A 277 -3.35 2.46 22.25
C SER A 277 -1.92 2.98 22.22
N GLU A 278 -1.04 2.49 23.12
CA GLU A 278 0.37 2.88 23.18
C GLU A 278 1.13 2.56 21.89
N LYS A 279 0.67 1.58 21.12
CA LYS A 279 1.32 1.18 19.87
C LYS A 279 0.76 1.89 18.65
N ILE A 280 -0.56 2.07 18.59
CA ILE A 280 -1.21 2.75 17.47
C ILE A 280 -0.84 4.24 17.44
N VAL A 281 -0.82 4.91 18.61
CA VAL A 281 -0.75 6.39 18.66
C VAL A 281 0.58 6.99 19.14
N ASN A 282 1.69 6.26 19.02
CA ASN A 282 3.03 6.70 19.45
C ASN A 282 3.88 7.42 18.38
N SER A 283 3.29 7.80 17.24
CA SER A 283 3.97 8.44 16.09
C SER A 283 5.02 7.59 15.36
N THR A 284 5.19 6.33 15.74
CA THR A 284 6.18 5.44 15.11
C THR A 284 5.56 4.60 14.00
N ARG A 285 6.44 3.86 13.29
CA ARG A 285 6.00 2.89 12.29
C ARG A 285 5.32 1.71 13.00
N PRO A 286 4.31 1.10 12.38
CA PRO A 286 3.86 1.36 11.00
C PRO A 286 2.71 2.38 10.88
N PHE A 287 2.02 2.71 11.97
CA PHE A 287 0.76 3.48 11.94
C PHE A 287 0.94 4.98 11.65
N ARG A 288 2.02 5.59 12.15
CA ARG A 288 2.31 7.04 12.01
C ARG A 288 1.19 7.93 12.55
N LEU A 289 0.51 7.49 13.61
CA LEU A 289 -0.52 8.27 14.31
C LEU A 289 0.05 8.77 15.63
N TRP A 290 -0.18 10.03 15.95
CA TRP A 290 0.03 10.56 17.29
C TRP A 290 -1.34 10.75 17.96
N GLY A 291 -1.43 10.53 19.27
CA GLY A 291 -2.71 10.70 19.95
C GLY A 291 -2.57 10.79 21.46
N VAL A 292 -3.62 11.32 22.07
CA VAL A 292 -3.75 11.49 23.52
C VAL A 292 -5.06 10.84 23.96
N VAL A 293 -4.96 9.93 24.92
CA VAL A 293 -6.12 9.38 25.63
C VAL A 293 -6.69 10.48 26.51
N HIS A 294 -7.96 10.82 26.31
CA HIS A 294 -8.64 11.85 27.11
C HIS A 294 -9.86 11.33 27.88
N ASP A 295 -10.31 10.12 27.58
CA ASP A 295 -11.29 9.37 28.37
C ASP A 295 -10.79 7.93 28.54
N HIS A 296 -10.95 7.39 29.74
CA HIS A 296 -10.42 6.10 30.14
C HIS A 296 -11.35 5.45 31.17
N ASP A 297 -11.88 4.31 30.79
CA ASP A 297 -12.64 3.37 31.62
C ASP A 297 -12.05 1.96 31.41
N ASP A 298 -12.41 0.99 32.25
CA ASP A 298 -11.77 -0.34 32.28
C ASP A 298 -11.80 -1.05 30.90
N ASP A 299 -12.85 -0.85 30.09
CA ASP A 299 -13.03 -1.47 28.77
C ASP A 299 -13.16 -0.45 27.63
N PHE A 300 -12.76 0.80 27.86
CA PHE A 300 -12.95 1.87 26.88
C PHE A 300 -11.86 2.95 26.94
N LEU A 301 -11.30 3.27 25.78
CA LEU A 301 -10.42 4.43 25.61
C LEU A 301 -10.94 5.34 24.52
N ARG A 302 -10.95 6.65 24.79
CA ARG A 302 -11.12 7.66 23.75
C ARG A 302 -9.84 8.42 23.48
N ILE A 303 -9.43 8.41 22.22
CA ILE A 303 -8.20 9.02 21.73
C ILE A 303 -8.54 10.17 20.79
N ALA A 304 -7.96 11.33 21.06
CA ALA A 304 -7.89 12.42 20.10
C ALA A 304 -6.50 12.40 19.46
N GLY A 305 -6.42 12.35 18.13
CA GLY A 305 -5.19 12.10 17.41
C GLY A 305 -4.96 12.95 16.17
N VAL A 306 -3.75 12.84 15.65
CA VAL A 306 -3.27 13.47 14.43
C VAL A 306 -2.51 12.44 13.60
N ASP A 307 -2.85 12.35 12.33
CA ASP A 307 -2.03 11.65 11.34
C ASP A 307 -0.75 12.45 11.09
N THR A 308 0.40 11.90 11.48
CA THR A 308 1.69 12.58 11.32
C THR A 308 2.12 12.70 9.85
N HIS A 309 1.47 11.99 8.93
CA HIS A 309 1.74 12.06 7.50
C HIS A 309 1.09 13.27 6.82
N SER A 310 -0.17 13.56 7.17
CA SER A 310 -0.97 14.65 6.58
C SER A 310 -1.07 15.88 7.48
N GLY A 311 -0.94 15.69 8.80
CA GLY A 311 -1.28 16.69 9.82
C GLY A 311 -2.78 16.74 10.14
N ASP A 312 -3.59 15.86 9.55
CA ASP A 312 -5.03 15.84 9.75
C ASP A 312 -5.41 15.21 11.08
N LYS A 313 -6.49 15.71 11.69
CA LYS A 313 -7.01 15.20 12.96
C LYS A 313 -7.88 13.95 12.74
N PHE A 314 -7.93 13.09 13.74
CA PHE A 314 -8.90 12.00 13.85
C PHE A 314 -9.26 11.81 15.33
N ASP A 315 -10.43 11.22 15.58
CA ASP A 315 -10.78 10.68 16.90
C ASP A 315 -10.93 9.16 16.78
N MET A 316 -10.66 8.45 17.87
CA MET A 316 -10.77 7.00 17.92
C MET A 316 -11.32 6.54 19.27
N ASP A 317 -12.31 5.66 19.22
CA ASP A 317 -12.78 4.90 20.38
C ASP A 317 -12.18 3.50 20.28
N LEU A 318 -11.55 3.00 21.34
CA LEU A 318 -11.03 1.62 21.45
C LEU A 318 -11.80 0.85 22.52
N MET A 319 -12.20 -0.36 22.17
CA MET A 319 -12.77 -1.37 23.05
C MET A 319 -12.09 -2.72 22.76
N PRO A 320 -12.18 -3.72 23.66
CA PRO A 320 -11.48 -5.00 23.46
C PRO A 320 -11.78 -5.66 22.11
N GLY A 321 -13.06 -5.69 21.70
CA GLY A 321 -13.46 -6.37 20.46
C GLY A 321 -13.52 -5.50 19.20
N TYR A 322 -13.41 -4.17 19.32
CA TYR A 322 -13.49 -3.27 18.16
C TYR A 322 -12.90 -1.88 18.42
N ALA A 323 -12.58 -1.18 17.33
CA ALA A 323 -12.21 0.23 17.34
C ALA A 323 -13.13 1.01 16.40
N ARG A 324 -13.47 2.25 16.74
CA ARG A 324 -14.17 3.19 15.86
C ARG A 324 -13.29 4.38 15.55
N VAL A 325 -13.15 4.71 14.28
CA VAL A 325 -12.35 5.85 13.81
C VAL A 325 -13.26 6.90 13.20
N TYR A 326 -13.15 8.12 13.71
CA TYR A 326 -13.91 9.27 13.28
C TYR A 326 -13.00 10.18 12.46
N LEU A 327 -13.32 10.31 11.17
CA LEU A 327 -12.58 11.19 10.26
C LEU A 327 -13.36 12.46 9.93
N PRO A 328 -12.81 13.66 10.22
CA PRO A 328 -13.46 14.92 9.88
C PRO A 328 -13.42 15.21 8.37
N LYS A 329 -14.31 16.09 7.88
CA LYS A 329 -14.56 16.42 6.45
C LYS A 329 -13.33 16.64 5.55
N LYS A 330 -12.17 17.00 6.11
CA LYS A 330 -10.93 17.31 5.36
C LYS A 330 -9.80 16.30 5.58
N ALA A 331 -9.96 15.33 6.49
CA ALA A 331 -8.91 14.37 6.78
C ALA A 331 -8.67 13.42 5.60
N CYS A 332 -7.42 13.19 5.26
CA CYS A 332 -7.04 12.24 4.22
C CYS A 332 -7.57 10.83 4.53
N GLY A 333 -8.31 10.21 3.60
CA GLY A 333 -8.83 8.85 3.77
C GLY A 333 -7.73 7.77 3.86
N ASN A 334 -6.51 8.08 3.44
CA ASN A 334 -5.38 7.14 3.47
C ASN A 334 -5.02 6.66 4.88
N VAL A 335 -5.40 7.44 5.90
CA VAL A 335 -5.25 7.03 7.30
C VAL A 335 -6.01 5.74 7.61
N ILE A 336 -7.19 5.53 7.00
CA ILE A 336 -7.99 4.30 7.18
C ILE A 336 -7.33 3.12 6.50
N PHE A 337 -6.86 3.29 5.27
CA PHE A 337 -6.11 2.25 4.56
C PHE A 337 -4.86 1.85 5.35
N ARG A 338 -4.03 2.82 5.74
CA ARG A 338 -2.80 2.57 6.48
C ARG A 338 -3.07 1.93 7.84
N LEU A 339 -4.07 2.41 8.58
CA LEU A 339 -4.44 1.80 9.86
C LEU A 339 -4.89 0.35 9.64
N TYR A 340 -5.84 0.11 8.75
CA TYR A 340 -6.42 -1.21 8.53
C TYR A 340 -5.37 -2.22 8.04
N THR A 341 -4.61 -1.88 7.00
CA THR A 341 -3.54 -2.73 6.46
C THR A 341 -2.49 -3.04 7.53
N ASN A 342 -2.09 -2.05 8.34
CA ASN A 342 -1.09 -2.30 9.38
C ASN A 342 -1.64 -3.18 10.52
N VAL A 343 -2.89 -2.99 10.95
CA VAL A 343 -3.51 -3.92 11.92
C VAL A 343 -3.48 -5.35 11.38
N GLN A 344 -3.83 -5.56 10.11
CA GLN A 344 -3.77 -6.89 9.48
C GLN A 344 -2.35 -7.50 9.45
N HIS A 345 -1.32 -6.68 9.24
CA HIS A 345 0.05 -7.16 9.13
C HIS A 345 0.77 -7.31 10.47
N SER A 346 0.36 -6.55 11.49
CA SER A 346 1.13 -6.38 12.72
C SER A 346 0.42 -6.74 14.01
N LEU A 347 -0.89 -7.01 13.97
CA LEU A 347 -1.68 -7.34 15.16
C LEU A 347 -2.66 -8.49 14.91
N ASP A 348 -3.62 -8.27 14.00
CA ASP A 348 -4.78 -9.12 13.82
C ASP A 348 -5.07 -9.32 12.32
N PRO A 349 -4.58 -10.40 11.71
CA PRO A 349 -4.86 -10.74 10.31
C PRO A 349 -6.35 -10.86 9.98
N GLY A 350 -7.17 -11.22 10.97
CA GLY A 350 -8.60 -11.45 10.82
C GLY A 350 -9.46 -10.20 11.02
N VAL A 351 -8.85 -9.02 11.23
CA VAL A 351 -9.61 -7.78 11.42
C VAL A 351 -10.44 -7.44 10.18
N ILE A 352 -11.68 -7.03 10.39
CA ILE A 352 -12.58 -6.58 9.33
C ILE A 352 -12.96 -5.13 9.59
N ILE A 353 -12.96 -4.31 8.54
CA ILE A 353 -13.37 -2.92 8.63
C ILE A 353 -14.73 -2.68 7.95
N TYR A 354 -15.60 -1.95 8.63
CA TYR A 354 -16.96 -1.65 8.23
C TYR A 354 -17.17 -0.13 8.09
N ASP A 355 -18.05 0.23 7.17
CA ASP A 355 -18.76 1.51 7.16
C ASP A 355 -20.27 1.27 7.34
N GLN A 356 -21.09 2.32 7.20
CA GLN A 356 -22.54 2.23 7.30
C GLN A 356 -23.21 1.27 6.28
N HIS A 357 -22.50 0.88 5.22
CA HIS A 357 -22.98 0.01 4.16
C HIS A 357 -22.45 -1.43 4.28
N GLY A 358 -21.70 -1.75 5.34
CA GLY A 358 -21.12 -3.07 5.60
C GLY A 358 -19.60 -3.10 5.42
N PRO A 359 -19.01 -4.28 5.10
CA PRO A 359 -17.58 -4.40 4.88
C PRO A 359 -17.08 -3.42 3.81
N LEU A 360 -15.95 -2.76 4.09
CA LEU A 360 -15.39 -1.76 3.20
C LEU A 360 -14.65 -2.39 2.02
N PHE A 361 -13.94 -3.51 2.25
CA PHE A 361 -13.07 -4.16 1.27
C PHE A 361 -13.69 -5.40 0.65
#